data_AF-A0AAW3H7C8-F1
#
_entry.id   AF-A0AAW3H7C8-F1
#
_cell.length_a   1.000
_cell.length_b   1.000
_cell.length_c   1.000
_cell.angle_alpha   90.00
_cell.angle_beta   90.00
_cell.angle_gamma   90.00
#
_symmetry.space_group_name_H-M   'P 1'
#
loop_
_entity.id
_entity.type
_entity.pdbx_description
1 polymer ?
#
loop_
_entity_poly.entity_id
_entity_poly.type
_entity_poly.pdbx_seq_one_letter_code
_entity_poly.pdbx_strand_id
1 'polypeptide(L)'
;MVRRNSKKLTRKQERIRNAFETDRTVEIIPAVVQNASLGQQKTRVAAYCRVSTFDESQSGSFELQKQTYLERIQNTPNWELAGIYADQGASGTTIRKREQFQQMLEDCRKGKIDLILVKSISRFARNQLDFISIYRELKALPHPVGILIEDINLNTLDTKGELVLGVMSIVAQGESEQKSASITWSIIERFKRGIPIIPTHNLLGYTKDKYGQIIIDDSEAKVVRYIYDSYMNGRTVREIADALMKHHIPTVTGLENWSTLAVNNILRNEKYKGEIIMQKTYTVDCFSHKTRKNNGERPKYRLRNGIPSIISDSDWSLVQELLSQPRRRTKSAKVAVVPKLYVKRVKSGILKDFIVLDSSWKKKEIQTVFKGEKP
;
A
#
# COMPACT_ATOMS: atom_id res chain seq x y z
N MET A 1 65.70 -27.23 19.77
CA MET A 1 65.51 -27.97 18.50
C MET A 1 64.02 -27.96 18.16
N VAL A 2 63.56 -27.00 17.34
CA VAL A 2 62.12 -26.83 17.03
C VAL A 2 61.86 -27.37 15.63
N ARG A 3 61.15 -28.50 15.54
CA ARG A 3 60.67 -29.07 14.27
C ARG A 3 59.58 -28.16 13.69
N ARG A 4 59.87 -27.49 12.57
CA ARG A 4 58.84 -26.83 11.74
C ARG A 4 58.00 -27.91 11.06
N ASN A 5 56.77 -28.09 11.52
CA ASN A 5 55.75 -28.87 10.80
C ASN A 5 55.36 -28.11 9.52
N SER A 6 55.84 -28.57 8.36
CA SER A 6 55.30 -28.16 7.07
C SER A 6 53.87 -28.70 6.94
N LYS A 7 52.89 -27.81 6.81
CA LYS A 7 51.51 -28.21 6.50
C LYS A 7 51.52 -28.91 5.14
N LYS A 8 51.19 -30.22 5.11
CA LYS A 8 51.04 -30.98 3.86
C LYS A 8 49.95 -30.32 3.02
N LEU A 9 50.27 -30.05 1.74
CA LEU A 9 49.32 -29.49 0.79
C LEU A 9 48.18 -30.48 0.57
N THR A 10 46.96 -29.98 0.39
CA THR A 10 45.84 -30.84 0.02
C THR A 10 46.03 -31.33 -1.41
N ARG A 11 45.52 -32.52 -1.74
CA ARG A 11 45.60 -33.09 -3.11
C ARG A 11 45.15 -32.11 -4.21
N LYS A 12 44.17 -31.25 -3.92
CA LYS A 12 43.71 -30.21 -4.86
C LYS A 12 44.78 -29.13 -5.08
N GLN A 13 45.44 -28.69 -4.01
CA GLN A 13 46.54 -27.72 -4.08
C GLN A 13 47.78 -28.30 -4.77
N GLU A 14 48.11 -29.57 -4.51
CA GLU A 14 49.19 -30.29 -5.22
C GLU A 14 48.86 -30.44 -6.71
N ARG A 15 47.61 -30.77 -7.07
CA ARG A 15 47.20 -30.89 -8.47
C ARG A 15 47.28 -29.57 -9.24
N ILE A 16 46.95 -28.45 -8.58
CA ILE A 16 47.09 -27.11 -9.16
C ILE A 16 48.57 -26.77 -9.31
N ARG A 17 49.38 -26.98 -8.27
CA ARG A 17 50.83 -26.73 -8.31
C ARG A 17 51.52 -27.54 -9.40
N ASN A 18 51.26 -28.86 -9.45
CA ASN A 18 51.82 -29.74 -10.46
C ASN A 18 51.37 -29.36 -11.88
N ALA A 19 50.23 -28.68 -12.04
CA ALA A 19 49.80 -28.16 -13.35
C ALA A 19 50.66 -27.01 -13.86
N PHE A 20 51.40 -26.32 -13.00
CA PHE A 20 52.39 -25.30 -13.36
C PHE A 20 53.81 -25.85 -13.51
N GLU A 21 54.11 -27.03 -12.96
CA GLU A 21 55.43 -27.69 -13.05
C GLU A 21 55.54 -28.62 -14.26
N THR A 22 54.43 -29.21 -14.73
CA THR A 22 54.39 -30.00 -15.98
C THR A 22 53.94 -29.12 -17.14
N ASP A 23 54.70 -29.11 -18.24
CA ASP A 23 54.32 -28.40 -19.46
C ASP A 23 53.12 -29.11 -20.11
N ARG A 24 51.93 -28.50 -20.03
CA ARG A 24 50.68 -29.06 -20.56
C ARG A 24 50.25 -28.24 -21.76
N THR A 25 50.09 -28.89 -22.89
CA THR A 25 49.53 -28.26 -24.08
C THR A 25 48.02 -28.11 -23.92
N VAL A 26 47.54 -26.87 -23.92
CA VAL A 26 46.11 -26.54 -23.93
C VAL A 26 45.77 -26.01 -25.31
N GLU A 27 44.84 -26.67 -26.00
CA GLU A 27 44.25 -26.10 -27.20
C GLU A 27 43.35 -24.93 -26.79
N ILE A 28 43.73 -23.73 -27.22
CA ILE A 28 42.89 -22.55 -27.06
C ILE A 28 41.85 -22.63 -28.16
N ILE A 29 40.66 -23.14 -27.82
CA ILE A 29 39.49 -22.95 -28.66
C ILE A 29 39.18 -21.45 -28.60
N PRO A 30 39.38 -20.68 -29.69
CA PRO A 30 39.10 -19.26 -29.67
C PRO A 30 37.62 -19.07 -29.32
N ALA A 31 37.34 -18.09 -28.47
CA ALA A 31 35.96 -17.65 -28.32
C ALA A 31 35.42 -17.35 -29.72
N VAL A 32 34.19 -17.78 -30.01
CA VAL A 32 33.47 -17.26 -31.17
C VAL A 32 33.26 -15.79 -30.88
N VAL A 33 34.21 -14.96 -31.29
CA VAL A 33 34.00 -13.54 -31.45
C VAL A 33 32.95 -13.50 -32.53
N GLN A 34 31.70 -13.26 -32.14
CA GLN A 34 30.72 -12.77 -33.09
C GLN A 34 31.35 -11.49 -33.62
N ASN A 35 32.04 -11.59 -34.76
CA ASN A 35 32.42 -10.46 -35.56
C ASN A 35 31.10 -9.90 -36.06
N ALA A 36 30.40 -9.16 -35.19
CA ALA A 36 29.49 -8.12 -35.63
C ALA A 36 30.34 -7.28 -36.58
N SER A 37 30.06 -7.45 -37.87
CA SER A 37 30.60 -6.65 -38.96
C SER A 37 30.83 -5.21 -38.49
N LEU A 38 32.01 -4.67 -38.76
CA LEU A 38 32.46 -3.30 -38.50
C LEU A 38 31.62 -2.24 -39.25
N GLY A 39 30.30 -2.28 -39.09
CA GLY A 39 29.44 -1.11 -39.08
C GLY A 39 29.13 -0.86 -37.62
N GLN A 40 29.60 0.26 -37.08
CA GLN A 40 29.37 0.67 -35.70
C GLN A 40 27.85 0.62 -35.42
N GLN A 41 27.36 -0.46 -34.79
CA GLN A 41 25.94 -0.59 -34.48
C GLN A 41 25.59 0.59 -33.59
N LYS A 42 24.68 1.44 -34.07
CA LYS A 42 24.23 2.58 -33.31
C LYS A 42 23.50 2.08 -32.07
N THR A 43 23.79 2.69 -30.92
CA THR A 43 23.07 2.43 -29.67
C THR A 43 21.64 2.92 -29.82
N ARG A 44 20.66 2.04 -29.65
CA ARG A 44 19.23 2.38 -29.74
C ARG A 44 18.80 3.06 -28.44
N VAL A 45 18.62 4.37 -28.49
CA VAL A 45 18.34 5.22 -27.34
C VAL A 45 16.86 5.62 -27.29
N ALA A 46 16.22 5.34 -26.16
CA ALA A 46 14.89 5.84 -25.85
C ALA A 46 14.97 6.96 -24.81
N ALA A 47 14.14 7.99 -24.94
CA ALA A 47 13.99 9.01 -23.89
C ALA A 47 12.71 8.77 -23.08
N TYR A 48 12.77 8.98 -21.77
CA TYR A 48 11.58 8.95 -20.91
C TYR A 48 11.31 10.28 -20.22
N CYS A 49 10.11 10.82 -20.45
CA CYS A 49 9.65 12.10 -19.92
C CYS A 49 8.46 11.92 -18.97
N ARG A 50 8.46 12.68 -17.86
CA ARG A 50 7.30 12.75 -16.95
C ARG A 50 6.94 14.21 -16.68
N VAL A 51 5.76 14.62 -17.13
CA VAL A 51 5.26 15.99 -16.94
C VAL A 51 4.13 16.06 -15.93
N SER A 52 4.13 17.13 -15.13
CA SER A 52 3.02 17.49 -14.26
C SER A 52 1.98 18.24 -15.07
N THR A 53 0.76 17.72 -15.19
CA THR A 53 -0.35 18.40 -15.87
C THR A 53 -1.27 19.13 -14.89
N PHE A 54 -1.71 20.34 -15.28
CA PHE A 54 -3.11 20.83 -15.30
C PHE A 54 -3.26 22.26 -15.89
N ASP A 55 -2.20 22.89 -16.40
CA ASP A 55 -2.28 24.28 -16.91
C ASP A 55 -1.93 24.37 -18.41
N GLU A 56 -2.80 24.96 -19.24
CA GLU A 56 -2.60 25.13 -20.70
C GLU A 56 -1.38 26.00 -21.02
N SER A 57 -0.94 26.84 -20.08
CA SER A 57 0.30 27.62 -20.17
C SER A 57 1.58 26.77 -20.17
N GLN A 58 1.50 25.49 -19.82
CA GLN A 58 2.63 24.54 -19.76
C GLN A 58 2.69 23.61 -20.98
N SER A 59 1.75 23.68 -21.93
CA SER A 59 1.70 22.84 -23.13
C SER A 59 2.99 22.92 -23.97
N GLY A 60 3.59 24.12 -24.05
CA GLY A 60 4.87 24.33 -24.71
C GLY A 60 6.04 23.63 -24.01
N SER A 61 5.99 23.42 -22.69
CA SER A 61 7.06 22.76 -21.92
C SER A 61 7.17 21.27 -22.23
N PHE A 62 6.05 20.61 -22.57
CA PHE A 62 6.03 19.18 -22.87
C PHE A 62 6.60 18.88 -24.25
N GLU A 63 6.13 19.60 -25.27
CA GLU A 63 6.60 19.40 -26.64
C GLU A 63 8.05 19.85 -26.79
N LEU A 64 8.46 20.91 -26.07
CA LEU A 64 9.86 21.31 -25.95
C LEU A 64 10.73 20.21 -25.32
N GLN A 65 10.26 19.51 -24.29
CA GLN A 65 11.01 18.41 -23.68
C GLN A 65 11.22 17.24 -24.66
N LYS A 66 10.18 16.84 -25.39
CA LYS A 66 10.31 15.81 -26.43
C LYS A 66 11.27 16.24 -27.53
N GLN A 67 11.12 17.46 -28.04
CA GLN A 67 11.97 17.99 -29.09
C GLN A 67 13.43 18.07 -28.64
N THR A 68 13.68 18.51 -27.40
CA THR A 68 15.02 18.54 -26.82
C THR A 68 15.66 17.15 -26.80
N TYR A 69 14.90 16.11 -26.40
CA TYR A 69 15.42 14.74 -26.40
C TYR A 69 15.60 14.18 -27.81
N LEU A 70 14.68 14.49 -28.73
CA LEU A 70 14.78 14.11 -30.13
C LEU A 70 16.08 14.64 -30.74
N GLU A 71 16.31 15.95 -30.61
CA GLU A 71 17.50 16.64 -31.10
C GLU A 71 18.76 16.10 -30.43
N ARG A 72 18.74 15.93 -29.11
CA ARG A 72 19.89 15.37 -28.38
C ARG A 72 20.28 13.99 -28.90
N ILE A 73 19.30 13.11 -29.13
CA ILE A 73 19.57 11.76 -29.62
C ILE A 73 20.08 11.79 -31.06
N GLN A 74 19.46 12.58 -31.92
CA GLN A 74 19.85 12.70 -33.34
C GLN A 74 21.22 13.35 -33.53
N ASN A 75 21.59 14.31 -32.67
CA ASN A 75 22.86 15.02 -32.73
C ASN A 75 24.01 14.29 -32.02
N THR A 76 23.73 13.17 -31.33
CA THR A 76 24.78 12.39 -30.67
C THR A 76 25.31 11.30 -31.63
N PRO A 77 26.62 11.30 -31.95
CA PRO A 77 27.21 10.26 -32.80
C PRO A 77 26.98 8.88 -32.20
N ASN A 78 26.73 7.89 -33.07
CA ASN A 78 26.48 6.49 -32.70
C ASN A 78 25.18 6.22 -31.93
N TRP A 79 24.26 7.18 -31.83
CA TRP A 79 22.93 6.94 -31.28
C TRP A 79 21.88 6.81 -32.39
N GLU A 80 20.86 5.99 -32.14
CA GLU A 80 19.67 5.82 -32.96
C GLU A 80 18.43 6.00 -32.08
N LEU A 81 17.43 6.74 -32.57
CA LEU A 81 16.19 6.96 -31.81
C LEU A 81 15.34 5.68 -31.76
N ALA A 82 15.15 5.13 -30.57
CA ALA A 82 14.30 3.97 -30.30
C ALA A 82 12.87 4.34 -29.82
N GLY A 83 12.65 5.62 -29.53
CA GLY A 83 11.35 6.16 -29.12
C GLY A 83 11.44 7.23 -28.03
N ILE A 84 10.37 8.03 -27.90
CA ILE A 84 10.20 8.98 -26.80
C ILE A 84 8.93 8.59 -26.06
N TYR A 85 9.10 8.12 -24.83
CA TYR A 85 8.02 7.63 -23.97
C TYR A 85 7.69 8.71 -22.95
N ALA A 86 6.42 9.10 -22.85
CA ALA A 86 6.05 10.24 -22.03
C ALA A 86 4.72 10.06 -21.30
N ASP A 87 4.73 10.20 -19.97
CA ASP A 87 3.52 10.12 -19.14
C ASP A 87 3.13 11.50 -18.58
N GLN A 88 1.82 11.77 -18.54
CA GLN A 88 1.23 12.95 -17.90
C GLN A 88 0.74 12.62 -16.47
N GLY A 89 1.08 13.43 -15.46
CA GLY A 89 0.38 13.41 -14.18
C GLY A 89 1.12 13.99 -12.96
N ALA A 90 0.34 14.67 -12.10
CA ALA A 90 0.78 15.25 -10.82
C ALA A 90 0.86 14.24 -9.65
N SER A 91 0.17 13.07 -9.70
CA SER A 91 0.08 12.15 -8.56
C SER A 91 0.93 10.89 -8.74
N GLY A 92 2.08 10.82 -8.07
CA GLY A 92 3.00 9.68 -8.04
C GLY A 92 2.49 8.42 -7.32
N THR A 93 1.19 8.11 -7.36
CA THR A 93 0.57 7.11 -6.46
C THR A 93 0.25 5.74 -7.08
N THR A 94 0.06 5.54 -8.40
CA THR A 94 0.04 4.14 -8.97
C THR A 94 0.87 3.92 -10.26
N ILE A 95 1.78 2.93 -10.30
CA ILE A 95 2.59 2.57 -11.51
C ILE A 95 1.66 2.22 -12.69
N ARG A 96 0.45 1.72 -12.40
CA ARG A 96 -0.63 1.45 -13.36
C ARG A 96 -1.12 2.67 -14.16
N LYS A 97 -0.73 3.89 -13.79
CA LYS A 97 -1.04 5.12 -14.55
C LYS A 97 0.11 5.58 -15.46
N ARG A 98 1.17 4.79 -15.63
CA ARG A 98 2.35 5.11 -16.46
C ARG A 98 2.45 4.18 -17.66
N GLU A 99 1.50 4.31 -18.57
CA GLU A 99 1.37 3.42 -19.72
C GLU A 99 2.61 3.48 -20.62
N GLN A 100 3.14 4.68 -20.87
CA GLN A 100 4.33 4.85 -21.72
C GLN A 100 5.59 4.34 -21.04
N PHE A 101 5.71 4.49 -19.71
CA PHE A 101 6.80 3.88 -18.96
C PHE A 101 6.77 2.35 -19.03
N GLN A 102 5.59 1.73 -18.89
CA GLN A 102 5.45 0.27 -18.99
C GLN A 102 5.76 -0.23 -20.40
N GLN A 103 5.28 0.48 -21.42
CA GLN A 103 5.59 0.16 -22.82
C GLN A 103 7.09 0.23 -23.09
N MET A 104 7.78 1.26 -22.60
CA MET A 104 9.24 1.39 -22.70
C MET A 104 9.96 0.18 -22.09
N LEU A 105 9.58 -0.24 -20.88
CA LEU A 105 10.20 -1.41 -20.23
C LEU A 105 9.96 -2.69 -21.02
N GLU A 106 8.78 -2.85 -21.62
CA GLU A 106 8.48 -3.99 -22.49
C GLU A 106 9.31 -3.97 -23.79
N ASP A 107 9.52 -2.79 -24.38
CA ASP A 107 10.40 -2.65 -25.54
C ASP A 107 11.88 -2.88 -25.18
N CYS A 108 12.30 -2.59 -23.94
CA CYS A 108 13.59 -3.02 -23.41
C CYS A 108 13.69 -4.55 -23.34
N ARG A 109 12.68 -5.23 -22.79
CA ARG A 109 12.63 -6.71 -22.69
C ARG A 109 12.66 -7.38 -24.06
N LYS A 110 12.06 -6.75 -25.07
CA LYS A 110 12.10 -7.19 -26.48
C LYS A 110 13.41 -6.86 -27.18
N GLY A 111 14.37 -6.24 -26.48
CA GLY A 111 15.67 -5.86 -27.02
C GLY A 111 15.57 -4.82 -28.13
N LYS A 112 14.62 -3.89 -28.07
CA LYS A 112 14.49 -2.76 -29.01
C LYS A 112 15.23 -1.50 -28.55
N ILE A 113 15.62 -1.45 -27.27
CA ILE A 113 16.25 -0.30 -26.61
C ILE A 113 17.52 -0.81 -25.93
N ASP A 114 18.61 -0.09 -26.11
CA ASP A 114 19.91 -0.37 -25.47
C ASP A 114 20.23 0.64 -24.35
N LEU A 115 19.70 1.86 -24.46
CA LEU A 115 19.92 2.94 -23.50
C LEU A 115 18.63 3.75 -23.27
N ILE A 116 18.30 4.00 -22.01
CA ILE A 116 17.23 4.91 -21.62
C ILE A 116 17.84 6.21 -21.14
N LEU A 117 17.41 7.33 -21.72
CA LEU A 117 17.79 8.67 -21.31
C LEU A 117 16.71 9.28 -20.42
N VAL A 118 17.12 9.76 -19.24
CA VAL A 118 16.24 10.45 -18.30
C VAL A 118 16.94 11.61 -17.60
N LYS A 119 16.17 12.66 -17.31
CA LYS A 119 16.66 13.82 -16.56
C LYS A 119 17.19 13.45 -15.18
N SER A 120 16.37 12.75 -14.39
CA SER A 120 16.69 12.42 -13.00
C SER A 120 16.04 11.11 -12.55
N ILE A 121 16.54 10.54 -11.45
CA ILE A 121 15.97 9.34 -10.83
C ILE A 121 14.51 9.57 -10.40
N SER A 122 14.18 10.75 -9.89
CA SER A 122 12.81 11.10 -9.48
C SER A 122 11.83 11.27 -10.64
N ARG A 123 12.32 11.44 -11.87
CA ARG A 123 11.52 11.36 -13.10
C ARG A 123 11.31 9.92 -13.53
N PHE A 124 12.31 9.05 -13.35
CA PHE A 124 12.25 7.65 -13.71
C PHE A 124 11.44 6.79 -12.71
N ALA A 125 11.67 6.92 -11.41
CA ALA A 125 11.01 6.13 -10.36
C ALA A 125 10.44 6.99 -9.22
N ARG A 126 9.63 6.37 -8.35
CA ARG A 126 8.95 7.07 -7.23
C ARG A 126 9.83 7.23 -6.01
N ASN A 127 10.63 6.22 -5.76
CA ASN A 127 11.59 6.15 -4.69
C ASN A 127 12.84 5.46 -5.24
N GLN A 128 13.94 5.56 -4.51
CA GLN A 128 15.21 4.99 -4.95
C GLN A 128 15.15 3.46 -5.10
N LEU A 129 14.41 2.77 -4.23
CA LEU A 129 14.29 1.30 -4.24
C LEU A 129 13.60 0.81 -5.52
N ASP A 130 12.55 1.49 -5.96
CA ASP A 130 11.86 1.23 -7.23
C ASP A 130 12.84 1.37 -8.40
N PHE A 131 13.68 2.41 -8.41
CA PHE A 131 14.70 2.62 -9.43
C PHE A 131 15.73 1.47 -9.44
N ILE A 132 16.26 1.09 -8.28
CA ILE A 132 17.23 0.01 -8.13
C ILE A 132 16.65 -1.32 -8.62
N SER A 133 15.38 -1.60 -8.29
CA SER A 133 14.69 -2.80 -8.75
C SER A 133 14.61 -2.86 -10.27
N ILE A 134 14.17 -1.78 -10.91
CA ILE A 134 14.03 -1.71 -12.38
C ILE A 134 15.39 -1.77 -13.06
N TYR A 135 16.40 -1.07 -12.52
CA TYR A 135 17.76 -1.15 -13.00
C TYR A 135 18.30 -2.59 -13.03
N ARG A 136 18.15 -3.32 -11.92
CA ARG A 136 18.61 -4.72 -11.82
C ARG A 136 17.90 -5.63 -12.82
N GLU A 137 16.60 -5.41 -13.03
CA GLU A 137 15.83 -6.12 -14.05
C GLU A 137 16.42 -5.85 -15.45
N LEU A 138 16.58 -4.57 -15.82
CA LEU A 138 17.08 -4.16 -17.13
C LEU A 138 18.52 -4.63 -17.41
N LYS A 139 19.37 -4.67 -16.38
CA LYS A 139 20.73 -5.19 -16.47
C LYS A 139 20.77 -6.71 -16.65
N ALA A 140 19.81 -7.44 -16.08
CA ALA A 140 19.74 -8.89 -16.15
C ALA A 140 19.11 -9.43 -17.45
N LEU A 141 18.64 -8.55 -18.34
CA LEU A 141 18.13 -8.93 -19.65
C LEU A 141 19.24 -9.56 -20.51
N PRO A 142 18.90 -10.44 -21.48
CA PRO A 142 19.86 -11.00 -22.43
C PRO A 142 20.65 -9.92 -23.19
N HIS A 143 20.01 -8.77 -23.43
CA HIS A 143 20.62 -7.54 -23.92
C HIS A 143 20.50 -6.49 -22.80
N PRO A 144 21.56 -6.27 -22.00
CA PRO A 144 21.51 -5.34 -20.87
C PRO A 144 21.18 -3.92 -21.33
N VAL A 145 20.22 -3.29 -20.67
CA VAL A 145 19.81 -1.90 -20.98
C VAL A 145 20.36 -0.94 -19.94
N GLY A 146 21.06 0.09 -20.40
CA GLY A 146 21.57 1.17 -19.54
C GLY A 146 20.53 2.25 -19.29
N ILE A 147 20.69 2.95 -18.16
CA ILE A 147 19.95 4.17 -17.86
C ILE A 147 20.97 5.29 -17.71
N LEU A 148 20.90 6.30 -18.57
CA LEU A 148 21.69 7.51 -18.47
C LEU A 148 20.86 8.59 -17.74
N ILE A 149 21.33 8.94 -16.55
CA ILE A 149 20.72 9.97 -15.70
C ILE A 149 21.48 11.28 -15.90
N GLU A 150 20.84 12.26 -16.52
CA GLU A 150 21.49 13.50 -16.97
C GLU A 150 21.98 14.38 -15.82
N ASP A 151 21.15 14.61 -14.80
CA ASP A 151 21.45 15.56 -13.71
C ASP A 151 22.74 15.20 -12.93
N ILE A 152 23.09 13.91 -12.89
CA ILE A 152 24.29 13.39 -12.22
C ILE A 152 25.29 12.75 -13.18
N ASN A 153 25.02 12.85 -14.49
CA ASN A 153 25.79 12.24 -15.58
C ASN A 153 26.21 10.78 -15.28
N LEU A 154 25.25 9.96 -14.88
CA LEU A 154 25.48 8.58 -14.45
C LEU A 154 24.89 7.61 -15.48
N ASN A 155 25.73 6.75 -16.06
CA ASN A 155 25.28 5.59 -16.82
C ASN A 155 25.33 4.34 -15.94
N THR A 156 24.21 3.63 -15.82
CA THR A 156 24.10 2.46 -14.95
C THR A 156 24.82 1.20 -15.45
N LEU A 157 25.30 1.19 -16.70
CA LEU A 157 26.17 0.10 -17.20
C LEU A 157 27.65 0.33 -16.88
N ASP A 158 28.04 1.54 -16.49
CA ASP A 158 29.43 1.85 -16.16
C ASP A 158 29.81 1.21 -14.81
N THR A 159 31.07 0.80 -14.67
CA THR A 159 31.61 0.24 -13.41
C THR A 159 31.51 1.21 -12.23
N LYS A 160 31.62 2.53 -12.49
CA LYS A 160 31.38 3.58 -11.48
C LYS A 160 29.89 3.70 -11.09
N GLY A 161 28.99 3.34 -12.01
CA GLY A 161 27.55 3.32 -11.81
C GLY A 161 27.15 2.43 -10.65
N GLU A 162 27.68 1.21 -10.59
CA GLU A 162 27.37 0.22 -9.55
C GLU A 162 27.71 0.70 -8.14
N LEU A 163 28.85 1.36 -7.95
CA LEU A 163 29.23 1.89 -6.64
C LEU A 163 28.27 2.99 -6.19
N VAL A 164 27.95 3.94 -7.07
CA VAL A 164 27.00 5.04 -6.79
C VAL A 164 25.61 4.47 -6.47
N LEU A 165 25.15 3.49 -7.25
CA LEU A 165 23.88 2.81 -7.02
C LEU A 165 23.86 2.06 -5.69
N GLY A 166 24.96 1.40 -5.32
CA GLY A 166 25.10 0.74 -4.01
C GLY A 166 24.98 1.71 -2.85
N VAL A 167 25.68 2.85 -2.90
CA VAL A 167 25.58 3.90 -1.88
C VAL A 167 24.17 4.47 -1.80
N MET A 168 23.56 4.78 -2.96
CA MET A 168 22.17 5.27 -3.01
C MET A 168 21.18 4.26 -2.44
N SER A 169 21.42 2.96 -2.63
CA SER A 169 20.59 1.89 -2.07
C SER A 169 20.60 1.91 -0.54
N ILE A 170 21.79 2.02 0.05
CA ILE A 170 21.98 2.07 1.51
C ILE A 170 21.30 3.32 2.09
N VAL A 171 21.51 4.48 1.47
CA VAL A 171 20.89 5.74 1.91
C VAL A 171 19.37 5.64 1.86
N ALA A 172 18.81 5.17 0.75
CA ALA A 172 17.35 5.05 0.61
C ALA A 172 16.73 4.04 1.57
N GLN A 173 17.44 2.95 1.87
CA GLN A 173 17.03 2.00 2.89
C GLN A 173 16.96 2.67 4.27
N GLY A 174 18.02 3.39 4.64
CA GLY A 174 18.08 4.13 5.91
C GLY A 174 17.00 5.21 6.04
N GLU A 175 16.75 5.99 4.98
CA GLU A 175 15.67 7.00 4.97
C GLU A 175 14.28 6.36 5.15
N SER A 176 14.05 5.22 4.50
CA SER A 176 12.77 4.49 4.60
C SER A 176 12.55 3.96 6.02
N GLU A 177 13.59 3.39 6.63
CA GLU A 177 13.58 2.92 8.02
C GLU A 177 13.37 4.09 8.99
N GLN A 178 14.10 5.19 8.83
CA GLN A 178 13.99 6.38 9.68
C GLN A 178 12.59 7.00 9.61
N LYS A 179 12.01 7.14 8.41
CA LYS A 179 10.65 7.65 8.22
C LYS A 179 9.62 6.73 8.88
N SER A 180 9.75 5.42 8.68
CA SER A 180 8.87 4.43 9.31
C SER A 180 8.96 4.47 10.83
N ALA A 181 10.19 4.55 11.38
CA ALA A 181 10.43 4.67 12.81
C ALA A 181 9.82 5.94 13.38
N SER A 182 9.93 7.07 12.66
CA SER A 182 9.38 8.36 13.08
C SER A 182 7.86 8.35 13.14
N ILE A 183 7.19 7.82 12.10
CA ILE A 183 5.73 7.64 12.07
C ILE A 183 5.28 6.71 13.20
N THR A 184 5.96 5.59 13.38
CA THR A 184 5.66 4.62 14.44
C THR A 184 5.79 5.26 15.82
N TRP A 185 6.87 6.01 16.04
CA TRP A 185 7.09 6.76 17.28
C TRP A 185 5.99 7.78 17.54
N SER A 186 5.61 8.59 16.54
CA SER A 186 4.51 9.55 16.66
C SER A 186 3.18 8.88 17.00
N ILE A 187 2.87 7.73 16.40
CA ILE A 187 1.65 6.96 16.71
C ILE A 187 1.70 6.42 18.14
N ILE A 188 2.83 5.85 18.57
CA ILE A 188 3.00 5.35 19.94
C ILE A 188 2.88 6.49 20.96
N GLU A 189 3.45 7.66 20.67
CA GLU A 189 3.37 8.82 21.54
C GLU A 189 1.93 9.31 21.70
N ARG A 190 1.15 9.32 20.62
CA ARG A 190 -0.30 9.56 20.69
C ARG A 190 -1.00 8.55 21.60
N PHE A 191 -0.67 7.26 21.48
CA PHE A 191 -1.29 6.23 22.31
C PHE A 191 -0.94 6.37 23.79
N LYS A 192 0.32 6.70 24.12
CA LYS A 192 0.76 7.00 25.50
C LYS A 192 -0.01 8.16 26.11
N ARG A 193 -0.36 9.17 25.30
CA ARG A 193 -1.16 10.33 25.71
C ARG A 193 -2.68 10.11 25.66
N GLY A 194 -3.13 8.90 25.36
CA GLY A 194 -4.56 8.62 25.26
C GLY A 194 -5.25 9.29 24.06
N ILE A 195 -4.54 9.56 22.97
CA ILE A 195 -5.08 10.20 21.76
C ILE A 195 -5.31 9.12 20.68
N PRO A 196 -6.52 8.52 20.59
CA PRO A 196 -6.78 7.42 19.68
C PRO A 196 -6.90 7.88 18.22
N ILE A 197 -6.65 6.96 17.29
CA ILE A 197 -6.94 7.12 15.87
C ILE A 197 -8.16 6.26 15.54
N ILE A 198 -9.32 6.88 15.30
CA ILE A 198 -10.59 6.18 15.06
C ILE A 198 -11.12 6.53 13.67
N PRO A 199 -11.13 5.57 12.73
CA PRO A 199 -11.76 5.74 11.43
C PRO A 199 -13.28 5.54 11.54
N THR A 200 -14.02 6.64 11.72
CA THR A 200 -15.50 6.61 11.85
C THR A 200 -16.22 6.11 10.60
N HIS A 201 -15.62 6.22 9.42
CA HIS A 201 -16.17 5.67 8.17
C HIS A 201 -16.31 4.14 8.18
N ASN A 202 -15.59 3.44 9.07
CA ASN A 202 -15.66 1.98 9.26
C ASN A 202 -16.24 1.59 10.64
N LEU A 203 -16.87 2.53 11.36
CA LEU A 203 -17.44 2.30 12.68
C LEU A 203 -18.92 2.70 12.69
N LEU A 204 -19.81 1.70 12.71
CA LEU A 204 -21.27 1.92 12.75
C LEU A 204 -21.66 2.55 14.10
N GLY A 205 -22.58 3.50 14.10
CA GLY A 205 -23.10 4.19 15.28
C GLY A 205 -22.41 5.51 15.60
N TYR A 206 -21.33 5.85 14.90
CA TYR A 206 -20.48 6.99 15.22
C TYR A 206 -20.17 7.84 13.99
N THR A 207 -20.13 9.15 14.18
CA THR A 207 -19.67 10.12 13.19
C THR A 207 -18.74 11.15 13.83
N LYS A 208 -18.25 12.11 13.04
CA LYS A 208 -17.48 13.25 13.55
C LYS A 208 -18.27 14.53 13.35
N ASP A 209 -18.25 15.39 14.35
CA ASP A 209 -18.77 16.75 14.22
C ASP A 209 -17.84 17.65 13.36
N LYS A 210 -18.22 18.92 13.23
CA LYS A 210 -17.43 19.94 12.51
C LYS A 210 -16.04 20.19 13.11
N TYR A 211 -15.83 19.85 14.38
CA TYR A 211 -14.57 20.02 15.10
C TYR A 211 -13.74 18.72 15.13
N GLY A 212 -14.24 17.65 14.52
CA GLY A 212 -13.57 16.34 14.49
C GLY A 212 -13.77 15.48 15.73
N GLN A 213 -14.62 15.91 16.68
CA GLN A 213 -14.99 15.13 17.86
C GLN A 213 -15.93 13.99 17.46
N ILE A 214 -15.78 12.84 18.11
CA ILE A 214 -16.58 11.65 17.82
C ILE A 214 -17.90 11.75 18.57
N ILE A 215 -18.99 11.76 17.82
CA ILE A 215 -20.36 11.82 18.33
C ILE A 215 -21.16 10.59 17.89
N ILE A 216 -22.24 10.30 18.61
CA ILE A 216 -23.16 9.21 18.26
C ILE A 216 -24.03 9.67 17.10
N ASP A 217 -24.10 8.85 16.05
CA ASP A 217 -25.13 8.98 15.02
C ASP A 217 -26.35 8.20 15.49
N ASP A 218 -27.44 8.88 15.86
CA ASP A 218 -28.61 8.23 16.46
C ASP A 218 -29.24 7.18 15.53
N SER A 219 -29.24 7.42 14.22
CA SER A 219 -29.84 6.50 13.24
C SER A 219 -29.07 5.19 13.17
N GLU A 220 -27.73 5.25 13.13
CA GLU A 220 -26.88 4.07 13.14
C GLU A 220 -26.79 3.43 14.52
N ALA A 221 -26.82 4.23 15.59
CA ALA A 221 -26.79 3.74 16.96
C ALA A 221 -28.03 2.90 17.30
N LYS A 222 -29.19 3.21 16.73
CA LYS A 222 -30.38 2.35 16.80
C LYS A 222 -30.13 0.95 16.22
N VAL A 223 -29.36 0.85 15.13
CA VAL A 223 -28.97 -0.45 14.54
C VAL A 223 -28.02 -1.20 15.48
N VAL A 224 -27.05 -0.50 16.08
CA VAL A 224 -26.14 -1.10 17.07
C VAL A 224 -26.92 -1.62 18.27
N ARG A 225 -27.81 -0.81 18.86
CA ARG A 225 -28.68 -1.22 19.98
C ARG A 225 -29.53 -2.43 19.60
N TYR A 226 -30.15 -2.40 18.41
CA TYR A 226 -30.90 -3.55 17.89
C TYR A 226 -30.07 -4.84 17.82
N ILE A 227 -28.81 -4.76 17.36
CA ILE A 227 -27.91 -5.93 17.29
C ILE A 227 -27.64 -6.49 18.70
N TYR A 228 -27.32 -5.63 19.66
CA TYR A 228 -27.07 -6.05 21.05
C TYR A 228 -28.33 -6.63 21.69
N ASP A 229 -29.46 -5.93 21.61
CA ASP A 229 -30.75 -6.35 22.16
C ASP A 229 -31.21 -7.67 21.56
N SER A 230 -31.13 -7.82 20.23
CA SER A 230 -31.48 -9.05 19.53
C SER A 230 -30.63 -10.22 20.00
N TYR A 231 -29.33 -9.98 20.15
CA TYR A 231 -28.42 -11.00 20.63
C TYR A 231 -28.72 -11.36 22.08
N MET A 232 -28.92 -10.40 22.98
CA MET A 232 -29.31 -10.66 24.38
C MET A 232 -30.63 -11.44 24.48
N ASN A 233 -31.59 -11.17 23.58
CA ASN A 233 -32.90 -11.82 23.54
C ASN A 233 -32.92 -13.25 22.96
N GLY A 234 -31.79 -13.80 22.53
CA GLY A 234 -31.72 -15.20 22.10
C GLY A 234 -31.39 -15.42 20.63
N ARG A 235 -31.37 -14.37 19.80
CA ARG A 235 -31.10 -14.51 18.37
C ARG A 235 -29.63 -14.84 18.11
N THR A 236 -29.41 -15.66 17.11
CA THR A 236 -28.09 -15.97 16.56
C THR A 236 -27.57 -14.82 15.70
N VAL A 237 -26.25 -14.75 15.53
CA VAL A 237 -25.62 -13.74 14.64
C VAL A 237 -26.11 -13.85 13.19
N ARG A 238 -26.52 -15.04 12.75
CA ARG A 238 -27.09 -15.29 11.42
C ARG A 238 -28.49 -14.68 11.31
N GLU A 239 -29.38 -14.98 12.25
CA GLU A 239 -30.74 -14.41 12.26
C GLU A 239 -30.73 -12.87 12.34
N ILE A 240 -29.76 -12.31 13.07
CA ILE A 240 -29.58 -10.85 13.13
C ILE A 240 -29.16 -10.30 11.76
N ALA A 241 -28.17 -10.92 11.11
CA ALA A 241 -27.74 -10.52 9.77
C ALA A 241 -28.88 -10.61 8.75
N ASP A 242 -29.62 -11.72 8.75
CA ASP A 242 -30.76 -11.94 7.84
C ASP A 242 -31.87 -10.92 8.07
N ALA A 243 -32.14 -10.55 9.33
CA ALA A 243 -33.09 -9.50 9.65
C ALA A 243 -32.64 -8.13 9.12
N LEU A 244 -31.36 -7.77 9.29
CA LEU A 244 -30.84 -6.49 8.77
C LEU A 244 -30.93 -6.43 7.23
N MET A 245 -30.62 -7.54 6.54
CA MET A 245 -30.75 -7.63 5.08
C MET A 245 -32.20 -7.56 4.62
N LYS A 246 -33.12 -8.26 5.30
CA LYS A 246 -34.57 -8.21 5.01
C LYS A 246 -35.16 -6.81 5.13
N HIS A 247 -34.60 -5.99 6.01
CA HIS A 247 -35.01 -4.60 6.23
C HIS A 247 -34.19 -3.58 5.43
N HIS A 248 -33.37 -4.03 4.47
CA HIS A 248 -32.55 -3.18 3.61
C HIS A 248 -31.64 -2.20 4.38
N ILE A 249 -31.19 -2.59 5.57
CA ILE A 249 -30.24 -1.78 6.35
C ILE A 249 -28.84 -2.12 5.84
N PRO A 250 -28.10 -1.19 5.22
CA PRO A 250 -26.74 -1.47 4.78
C PRO A 250 -25.74 -1.44 5.93
N THR A 251 -24.60 -2.08 5.73
CA THR A 251 -23.41 -1.95 6.59
C THR A 251 -22.86 -0.51 6.57
N VAL A 252 -21.97 -0.18 7.50
CA VAL A 252 -21.33 1.16 7.57
C VAL A 252 -20.58 1.54 6.30
N THR A 253 -20.02 0.56 5.58
CA THR A 253 -19.34 0.76 4.29
C THR A 253 -20.31 0.79 3.10
N GLY A 254 -21.61 0.62 3.34
CA GLY A 254 -22.65 0.68 2.32
C GLY A 254 -22.96 -0.62 1.60
N LEU A 255 -22.42 -1.75 2.05
CA LEU A 255 -22.78 -3.06 1.50
C LEU A 255 -24.13 -3.51 2.04
N GLU A 256 -24.98 -4.06 1.17
CA GLU A 256 -26.31 -4.60 1.54
C GLU A 256 -26.19 -5.96 2.25
N ASN A 257 -25.18 -6.75 1.88
CA ASN A 257 -24.98 -8.08 2.45
C ASN A 257 -24.29 -8.03 3.82
N TRP A 258 -24.99 -8.50 4.85
CA TRP A 258 -24.44 -8.65 6.20
C TRP A 258 -23.82 -10.04 6.37
N SER A 259 -22.52 -10.08 6.67
CA SER A 259 -21.87 -11.32 7.09
C SER A 259 -22.05 -11.57 8.59
N THR A 260 -22.10 -12.84 8.98
CA THR A 260 -22.09 -13.25 10.40
C THR A 260 -20.85 -12.71 11.14
N LEU A 261 -19.71 -12.62 10.45
CA LEU A 261 -18.49 -12.04 10.98
C LEU A 261 -18.64 -10.55 11.27
N ALA A 262 -19.34 -9.78 10.43
CA ALA A 262 -19.58 -8.36 10.67
C ALA A 262 -20.39 -8.14 11.95
N VAL A 263 -21.48 -8.91 12.14
CA VAL A 263 -22.30 -8.84 13.36
C VAL A 263 -21.49 -9.26 14.59
N ASN A 264 -20.73 -10.36 14.51
CA ASN A 264 -19.87 -10.81 15.61
C ASN A 264 -18.78 -9.77 15.97
N ASN A 265 -18.19 -9.11 14.98
CA ASN A 265 -17.21 -8.03 15.21
C ASN A 265 -17.85 -6.84 15.92
N ILE A 266 -19.11 -6.49 15.61
CA ILE A 266 -19.84 -5.41 16.30
C ILE A 266 -20.09 -5.79 17.76
N LEU A 267 -20.55 -7.01 18.02
CA LEU A 267 -20.83 -7.51 19.38
C LEU A 267 -19.56 -7.59 20.25
N ARG A 268 -18.37 -7.78 19.66
CA ARG A 268 -17.08 -7.87 20.38
C ARG A 268 -16.32 -6.54 20.49
N ASN A 269 -16.75 -5.49 19.82
CA ASN A 269 -16.01 -4.24 19.76
C ASN A 269 -16.21 -3.43 21.05
N GLU A 270 -15.13 -3.23 21.79
CA GLU A 270 -15.11 -2.51 23.07
C GLU A 270 -15.54 -1.03 22.96
N LYS A 271 -15.46 -0.47 21.74
CA LYS A 271 -15.85 0.91 21.44
C LYS A 271 -17.30 1.21 21.77
N TYR A 272 -18.19 0.23 21.63
CA TYR A 272 -19.61 0.43 21.88
C TYR A 272 -19.95 0.72 23.34
N LYS A 273 -19.09 0.33 24.27
CA LYS A 273 -19.18 0.68 25.69
C LYS A 273 -18.27 1.85 26.10
N GLY A 274 -17.72 2.58 25.13
CA GLY A 274 -16.88 3.75 25.38
C GLY A 274 -15.40 3.47 25.66
N GLU A 275 -14.96 2.20 25.63
CA GLU A 275 -13.55 1.84 25.78
C GLU A 275 -12.83 1.80 24.44
N ILE A 276 -11.53 2.09 24.44
CA ILE A 276 -10.69 1.97 23.25
C ILE A 276 -9.40 1.24 23.61
N ILE A 277 -9.11 0.18 22.86
CA ILE A 277 -7.80 -0.48 22.91
C ILE A 277 -7.00 -0.09 21.67
N MET A 278 -5.88 0.59 21.88
CA MET A 278 -4.93 1.02 20.86
C MET A 278 -3.80 0.01 20.69
N GLN A 279 -3.11 0.07 19.54
CA GLN A 279 -2.02 -0.83 19.16
C GLN A 279 -2.43 -2.33 19.14
N LYS A 280 -3.64 -2.61 18.66
CA LYS A 280 -4.11 -4.00 18.42
C LYS A 280 -3.32 -4.71 17.31
N THR A 281 -2.63 -3.95 16.48
CA THR A 281 -1.81 -4.42 15.36
C THR A 281 -0.52 -3.60 15.29
N TYR A 282 0.52 -4.16 14.65
CA TYR A 282 1.77 -3.47 14.38
C TYR A 282 2.37 -3.95 13.05
N THR A 283 3.16 -3.09 12.40
CA THR A 283 3.92 -3.44 11.20
C THR A 283 5.21 -4.15 11.61
N VAL A 284 5.46 -5.33 11.06
CA VAL A 284 6.64 -6.14 11.40
C VAL A 284 7.89 -5.58 10.76
N ASP A 285 7.76 -5.18 9.50
CA ASP A 285 8.85 -4.71 8.67
C ASP A 285 8.33 -3.62 7.72
N CYS A 286 9.10 -2.53 7.61
CA CYS A 286 8.74 -1.38 6.80
C CYS A 286 8.81 -1.63 5.30
N PHE A 287 9.59 -2.61 4.85
CA PHE A 287 9.73 -2.93 3.43
C PHE A 287 8.62 -3.86 2.93
N SER A 288 8.25 -4.87 3.71
CA SER A 288 7.18 -5.79 3.35
C SER A 288 5.77 -5.23 3.62
N HIS A 289 5.67 -4.15 4.40
CA HIS A 289 4.40 -3.57 4.87
C HIS A 289 3.47 -4.59 5.56
N LYS A 290 4.00 -5.72 6.03
CA LYS A 290 3.21 -6.78 6.65
C LYS A 290 2.79 -6.37 8.06
N THR A 291 1.49 -6.28 8.27
CA THR A 291 0.89 -6.03 9.59
C THR A 291 0.57 -7.36 10.30
N ARG A 292 0.82 -7.43 11.60
CA ARG A 292 0.41 -8.54 12.46
C ARG A 292 -0.50 -8.05 13.59
N LYS A 293 -1.34 -8.95 14.10
CA LYS A 293 -2.06 -8.74 15.37
C LYS A 293 -1.05 -8.72 16.50
N ASN A 294 -1.23 -7.79 17.43
CA ASN A 294 -0.44 -7.70 18.64
C ASN A 294 -1.02 -8.67 19.68
N ASN A 295 -0.31 -9.75 19.99
CA ASN A 295 -0.67 -10.75 20.99
C ASN A 295 0.20 -10.64 22.26
N GLY A 296 1.05 -9.61 22.36
CA GLY A 296 1.95 -9.39 23.50
C GLY A 296 3.33 -8.87 23.10
N GLU A 297 3.64 -8.83 21.80
CA GLU A 297 4.94 -8.40 21.29
C GLU A 297 5.19 -6.90 21.48
N ARG A 298 4.12 -6.11 21.62
CA ARG A 298 4.18 -4.66 21.87
C ARG A 298 3.17 -4.26 22.94
N PRO A 299 3.40 -3.15 23.68
CA PRO A 299 2.39 -2.61 24.59
C PRO A 299 1.06 -2.33 23.87
N LYS A 300 -0.05 -2.57 24.56
CA LYS A 300 -1.38 -2.06 24.19
C LYS A 300 -1.76 -0.97 25.18
N TYR A 301 -2.46 0.04 24.69
CA TYR A 301 -2.91 1.15 25.51
C TYR A 301 -4.43 1.11 25.59
N ARG A 302 -4.97 1.08 26.80
CA ARG A 302 -6.42 1.09 27.04
C ARG A 302 -6.82 2.47 27.52
N LEU A 303 -7.76 3.09 26.80
CA LEU A 303 -8.40 4.34 27.19
C LEU A 303 -9.85 4.03 27.59
N ARG A 304 -10.22 4.33 28.83
CA ARG A 304 -11.59 4.25 29.31
C ARG A 304 -12.32 5.56 28.99
N ASN A 305 -13.61 5.48 28.68
CA ASN A 305 -14.46 6.64 28.38
C ASN A 305 -13.90 7.53 27.25
N GLY A 306 -13.24 6.93 26.27
CA GLY A 306 -12.58 7.69 25.20
C GLY A 306 -13.50 8.09 24.04
N ILE A 307 -14.70 7.52 23.97
CA ILE A 307 -15.80 7.92 23.09
C ILE A 307 -17.14 7.73 23.82
N PRO A 308 -18.21 8.42 23.39
CA PRO A 308 -19.55 8.19 23.93
C PRO A 308 -19.97 6.72 23.82
N SER A 309 -20.56 6.16 24.88
CA SER A 309 -21.07 4.79 24.89
C SER A 309 -22.45 4.72 24.21
N ILE A 310 -22.63 3.73 23.34
CA ILE A 310 -23.94 3.39 22.75
C ILE A 310 -24.64 2.32 23.60
N ILE A 311 -23.85 1.41 24.17
CA ILE A 311 -24.28 0.27 24.98
C ILE A 311 -23.72 0.44 26.40
N SER A 312 -24.51 0.06 27.41
CA SER A 312 -24.06 0.08 28.80
C SER A 312 -22.95 -0.96 29.05
N ASP A 313 -22.09 -0.74 30.05
CA ASP A 313 -21.04 -1.71 30.39
C ASP A 313 -21.63 -3.05 30.86
N SER A 314 -22.80 -3.02 31.51
CA SER A 314 -23.54 -4.23 31.92
C SER A 314 -24.04 -5.03 30.72
N ASP A 315 -24.67 -4.40 29.73
CA ASP A 315 -25.20 -5.08 28.54
C ASP A 315 -24.05 -5.63 27.68
N TRP A 316 -22.96 -4.85 27.55
CA TRP A 316 -21.79 -5.30 26.81
C TRP A 316 -21.13 -6.52 27.46
N SER A 317 -21.01 -6.51 28.80
CA SER A 317 -20.45 -7.62 29.57
C SER A 317 -21.31 -8.88 29.47
N LEU A 318 -22.63 -8.74 29.57
CA LEU A 318 -23.58 -9.83 29.35
C LEU A 318 -23.42 -10.42 27.95
N VAL A 319 -23.29 -9.59 26.91
CA VAL A 319 -23.05 -10.08 25.54
C VAL A 319 -21.72 -10.83 25.42
N GLN A 320 -20.65 -10.37 26.06
CA GLN A 320 -19.37 -11.11 26.03
C GLN A 320 -19.47 -12.47 26.73
N GLU A 321 -20.20 -12.54 27.85
CA GLU A 321 -20.47 -13.80 28.53
C GLU A 321 -21.27 -14.74 27.62
N LEU A 322 -22.34 -14.25 27.00
CA LEU A 322 -23.14 -15.02 26.04
C LEU A 322 -22.34 -15.48 24.82
N LEU A 323 -21.34 -14.73 24.38
CA LEU A 323 -20.44 -15.10 23.27
C LEU A 323 -19.38 -16.13 23.65
N SER A 324 -19.07 -16.32 24.94
CA SER A 324 -18.10 -17.31 25.41
C SER A 324 -18.71 -18.69 25.62
N GLN A 325 -20.04 -18.77 25.75
CA GLN A 325 -20.78 -20.01 25.97
C GLN A 325 -20.89 -20.85 24.66
N PRO A 326 -20.47 -22.14 24.67
CA PRO A 326 -20.43 -22.98 23.46
C PRO A 326 -21.81 -23.51 23.02
N ARG A 327 -22.81 -23.56 23.91
CA ARG A 327 -24.16 -24.02 23.61
C ARG A 327 -25.18 -23.11 24.27
N ARG A 328 -25.93 -22.36 23.45
CA ARG A 328 -27.01 -21.51 23.93
C ARG A 328 -28.33 -22.30 23.90
N ARG A 329 -29.02 -22.40 25.04
CA ARG A 329 -30.43 -22.82 25.06
C ARG A 329 -31.27 -21.64 24.55
N THR A 330 -31.86 -21.78 23.37
CA THR A 330 -32.84 -20.83 22.83
C THR A 330 -34.10 -20.87 23.67
N LYS A 331 -34.28 -19.90 24.57
CA LYS A 331 -35.63 -19.55 25.04
C LYS A 331 -36.35 -18.80 23.92
N SER A 332 -37.68 -18.91 23.87
CA SER A 332 -38.53 -18.17 22.93
C SER A 332 -38.17 -16.68 22.93
N ALA A 333 -37.54 -16.21 21.85
CA ALA A 333 -37.00 -14.87 21.76
C ALA A 333 -38.13 -13.83 21.67
N LYS A 334 -38.11 -12.81 22.52
CA LYS A 334 -38.89 -11.59 22.28
C LYS A 334 -38.34 -10.90 21.03
N VAL A 335 -39.23 -10.47 20.14
CA VAL A 335 -38.85 -9.79 18.88
C VAL A 335 -38.38 -8.38 19.22
N ALA A 336 -37.07 -8.14 19.18
CA ALA A 336 -36.55 -6.78 19.14
C ALA A 336 -37.06 -6.07 17.87
N VAL A 337 -37.54 -4.84 18.01
CA VAL A 337 -38.11 -4.08 16.90
C VAL A 337 -36.96 -3.55 16.04
N VAL A 338 -36.94 -3.95 14.77
CA VAL A 338 -35.98 -3.42 13.79
C VAL A 338 -36.27 -1.94 13.57
N PRO A 339 -35.25 -1.06 13.51
CA PRO A 339 -35.46 0.35 13.17
C PRO A 339 -36.18 0.49 11.83
N LYS A 340 -37.37 1.12 11.82
CA LYS A 340 -38.20 1.30 10.61
C LYS A 340 -37.62 2.31 9.61
N LEU A 341 -36.80 3.26 10.07
CA LEU A 341 -36.23 4.34 9.26
C LEU A 341 -34.73 4.40 9.55
N TYR A 342 -33.92 3.87 8.63
CA TYR A 342 -32.46 3.95 8.71
C TYR A 342 -31.95 5.05 7.78
N VAL A 343 -31.40 6.11 8.36
CA VAL A 343 -30.90 7.27 7.62
C VAL A 343 -29.41 7.11 7.41
N LYS A 344 -28.98 6.78 6.19
CA LYS A 344 -27.54 6.64 5.91
C LYS A 344 -26.92 8.01 5.66
N ARG A 345 -25.97 8.41 6.50
CA ARG A 345 -25.12 9.59 6.27
C ARG A 345 -23.80 9.21 5.63
N VAL A 346 -23.37 9.99 4.64
CA VAL A 346 -22.06 9.82 3.99
C VAL A 346 -20.97 10.37 4.90
N LYS A 347 -20.04 9.51 5.34
CA LYS A 347 -19.03 9.87 6.34
C LYS A 347 -17.70 10.38 5.76
N SER A 348 -17.50 10.30 4.44
CA SER A 348 -16.22 10.62 3.79
C SER A 348 -16.39 11.03 2.33
N GLY A 349 -15.45 11.79 1.81
CA GLY A 349 -15.42 12.25 0.41
C GLY A 349 -16.12 13.59 0.20
N ILE A 350 -16.35 13.96 -1.06
CA ILE A 350 -16.95 15.25 -1.45
C ILE A 350 -18.38 15.38 -0.94
N LEU A 351 -19.11 14.26 -0.88
CA LEU A 351 -20.50 14.20 -0.40
C LEU A 351 -20.60 13.97 1.12
N LYS A 352 -19.56 14.28 1.89
CA LYS A 352 -19.62 14.16 3.35
C LYS A 352 -20.82 14.95 3.89
N ASP A 353 -21.51 14.37 4.88
CA ASP A 353 -22.68 14.93 5.56
C ASP A 353 -23.98 14.92 4.72
N PHE A 354 -23.94 14.43 3.46
CA PHE A 354 -25.16 14.14 2.70
C PHE A 354 -25.89 12.92 3.26
N ILE A 355 -27.22 12.96 3.19
CA ILE A 355 -28.11 11.86 3.54
C ILE A 355 -28.48 11.10 2.26
N VAL A 356 -28.40 9.77 2.31
CA VAL A 356 -28.92 8.90 1.25
C VAL A 356 -30.37 8.59 1.58
N LEU A 357 -31.27 9.05 0.70
CA LEU A 357 -32.68 8.71 0.76
C LEU A 357 -32.92 7.38 0.04
N ASP A 358 -33.71 6.51 0.65
CA ASP A 358 -34.18 5.29 0.01
C ASP A 358 -35.38 5.63 -0.89
N SER A 359 -35.31 5.19 -2.15
CA SER A 359 -36.36 5.38 -3.14
C SER A 359 -37.71 4.75 -2.76
N SER A 360 -37.72 3.79 -1.83
CA SER A 360 -38.94 3.12 -1.34
C SER A 360 -39.70 3.94 -0.29
N TRP A 361 -39.13 5.02 0.25
CA TRP A 361 -39.74 5.80 1.32
C TRP A 361 -40.88 6.68 0.82
N LYS A 362 -41.98 6.71 1.59
CA LYS A 362 -43.13 7.59 1.34
C LYS A 362 -42.80 9.01 1.77
N LYS A 363 -43.46 10.00 1.14
CA LYS A 363 -43.30 11.44 1.45
C LYS A 363 -43.44 11.77 2.94
N LYS A 364 -44.33 11.08 3.67
CA LYS A 364 -44.51 11.24 5.13
C LYS A 364 -43.29 10.79 5.93
N GLU A 365 -42.64 9.69 5.53
CA GLU A 365 -41.45 9.13 6.18
C GLU A 365 -40.25 10.04 5.98
N ILE A 366 -40.07 10.55 4.75
CA ILE A 366 -39.05 11.55 4.43
C ILE A 366 -39.23 12.81 5.30
N GLN A 367 -40.46 13.30 5.45
CA GLN A 367 -40.74 14.45 6.32
C GLN A 367 -40.44 14.17 7.80
N THR A 368 -40.60 12.94 8.29
CA THR A 368 -40.23 12.57 9.67
C THR A 368 -38.71 12.62 9.87
N VAL A 369 -37.93 12.18 8.88
CA VAL A 369 -36.46 12.23 8.91
C VAL A 369 -35.97 13.68 9.03
N PHE A 370 -36.50 14.59 8.22
CA PHE A 370 -36.12 16.01 8.24
C PHE A 370 -36.71 16.82 9.40
N LYS A 371 -37.74 16.34 10.10
CA LYS A 371 -38.30 16.98 11.30
C LYS A 371 -37.50 16.71 12.58
N GLY A 372 -36.68 15.66 12.60
CA GLY A 372 -35.82 15.30 13.73
C GLY A 372 -34.50 16.06 13.79
N GLU A 373 -34.14 16.77 12.72
CA GLU A 373 -32.97 17.65 12.65
C GLU A 373 -33.44 19.07 12.96
N LYS A 374 -33.49 19.43 14.25
CA LYS A 374 -33.48 20.85 14.62
C LYS A 374 -32.12 21.44 14.20
N PRO A 375 -32.11 22.68 13.66
CA PRO A 375 -30.89 23.34 13.19
C PRO A 375 -29.81 23.47 14.27
#